data_AF-A0A6I2W1M8-F1
#
_entry.id   AF-A0A6I2W1M8-F1
#
_cell.length_a   1.000
_cell.length_b   1.000
_cell.length_c   1.000
_cell.angle_alpha   90.00
_cell.angle_beta   90.00
_cell.angle_gamma   90.00
#
_symmetry.space_group_name_H-M   'P 1'
#
loop_
_entity.id
_entity.type
_entity.pdbx_description
1 polymer ?
#
loop_
_entity_poly.entity_id
_entity_poly.type
_entity_poly.pdbx_seq_one_letter_code
_entity_poly.pdbx_strand_id
1 'polypeptide(L)'
;MTAESPLDAFGPNQWLVDEMYQSYLRDKESVNPAWWDFFADYSPTDSTSPAVASTPAATPAVPAPAQPAAPAPVATPAVPQPAPTAPAPAAASAPATDVNENTDVLRGPAARVVTNMDASLSVPTATSVRAVPAKLLIENRLIINQQLARGRGGKISFTHLIGYAIVRALKTIPEMNYSFTTVDGKPAVQKNQSVNFGLAIDIAKPDGSRQLLVPSVKFSDQMDFAQFWAAYEDVVRRARANKLTVDDFAGTTITLTNPGTIGTVHSVPRLMQGQGTIIGVGAMEYPAEYQGASIETLARLAIGKIMTMTSTYDHRIIQGAQSGDFLRVVHSLLLGEDNFYDEVFASLNIPYQPIRWEVDVVASHEDDINKTARVQELIHAYRVRGHLMADTNPLEYEQRKFVDLDLAAHGLTVWDLDREFATGGFGGVPIATLRDILALLRDSYCRTIGVEYMQIQDPEQRRWLQARLERPHAKPDHAEQLRILGRL
;
A
#
# COMPACT_ATOMS: atom_id res chain seq x y z
N MET A 1 53.80 -25.33 -11.93
CA MET A 1 52.80 -24.34 -12.38
C MET A 1 51.65 -25.16 -12.95
N THR A 2 50.68 -25.48 -12.11
CA THR A 2 49.47 -26.23 -12.50
C THR A 2 48.59 -25.28 -13.30
N ALA A 3 48.25 -25.65 -14.53
CA ALA A 3 47.34 -24.88 -15.38
C ALA A 3 45.95 -24.85 -14.72
N GLU A 4 45.49 -23.66 -14.33
CA GLU A 4 44.11 -23.42 -13.92
C GLU A 4 43.19 -23.76 -15.10
N SER A 5 42.16 -24.56 -14.86
CA SER A 5 41.17 -24.91 -15.88
C SER A 5 40.36 -23.66 -16.23
N PRO A 6 40.07 -23.36 -17.52
CA PRO A 6 39.27 -22.19 -17.94
C PRO A 6 37.87 -22.11 -17.31
N LEU A 7 37.43 -23.21 -16.68
CA LEU A 7 36.15 -23.38 -16.01
C LEU A 7 36.03 -22.61 -14.69
N ASP A 8 37.12 -22.46 -13.93
CA ASP A 8 37.07 -21.82 -12.61
C ASP A 8 36.75 -20.31 -12.70
N ALA A 9 36.97 -19.71 -13.87
CA ALA A 9 36.66 -18.30 -14.14
C ALA A 9 35.15 -17.99 -14.19
N PHE A 10 34.30 -19.00 -14.43
CA PHE A 10 32.86 -18.81 -14.60
C PHE A 10 32.02 -19.15 -13.35
N GLY A 11 32.65 -19.71 -12.31
CA GLY A 11 32.07 -19.95 -10.99
C GLY A 11 30.67 -20.56 -11.03
N PRO A 12 29.64 -19.93 -10.42
CA PRO A 12 28.29 -20.49 -10.32
C PRO A 12 27.55 -20.63 -11.66
N ASN A 13 28.09 -20.08 -12.76
CA ASN A 13 27.50 -20.16 -14.10
C ASN A 13 28.07 -21.30 -14.96
N GLN A 14 28.88 -22.20 -14.38
CA GLN A 14 29.49 -23.32 -15.08
C GLN A 14 28.46 -24.19 -15.82
N TRP A 15 27.30 -24.43 -15.20
CA TRP A 15 26.21 -25.22 -15.79
C TRP A 15 25.68 -24.63 -17.12
N LEU A 16 25.70 -23.30 -17.27
CA LEU A 16 25.23 -22.62 -18.48
C LEU A 16 26.25 -22.75 -19.62
N VAL A 17 27.54 -22.72 -19.28
CA VAL A 17 28.63 -22.95 -20.25
C VAL A 17 28.58 -24.39 -20.78
N ASP A 18 28.28 -25.36 -19.91
CA ASP A 18 28.06 -26.75 -20.30
C ASP A 18 26.84 -26.91 -21.21
N GLU A 19 25.73 -26.23 -20.91
CA GLU A 19 24.52 -26.25 -21.76
C GLU A 19 24.76 -25.60 -23.14
N MET A 20 25.51 -24.49 -23.18
CA MET A 20 25.94 -23.85 -24.43
C MET A 20 26.89 -24.76 -25.23
N TYR A 21 27.80 -25.47 -24.57
CA TYR A 21 28.66 -26.45 -25.23
C TYR A 21 27.86 -27.61 -25.83
N GLN A 22 26.85 -28.13 -25.12
CA GLN A 22 25.94 -29.16 -25.66
C GLN A 22 25.14 -28.65 -26.87
N SER A 23 24.75 -27.38 -26.85
CA SER A 23 24.08 -26.73 -28.00
C SER A 23 25.03 -26.58 -29.18
N TYR A 24 26.28 -26.16 -28.95
CA TYR A 24 27.34 -26.07 -29.95
C TYR A 24 27.64 -27.42 -30.62
N LEU A 25 27.63 -28.53 -29.87
CA LEU A 25 27.82 -29.88 -30.42
C LEU A 25 26.65 -30.34 -31.30
N ARG A 26 25.43 -29.88 -31.02
CA ARG A 26 24.24 -30.21 -31.81
C ARG A 26 24.14 -29.38 -33.08
N ASP A 27 24.40 -28.07 -32.95
CA ASP A 27 24.41 -27.13 -34.04
C ASP A 27 25.34 -25.95 -33.70
N LYS A 28 26.42 -25.80 -34.46
CA LYS A 28 27.41 -24.74 -34.26
C LYS A 28 26.81 -23.34 -34.41
N GLU A 29 25.81 -23.17 -35.28
CA GLU A 29 25.17 -21.87 -35.52
C GLU A 29 24.16 -21.49 -34.43
N SER A 30 23.76 -22.43 -33.57
CA SER A 30 22.88 -22.18 -32.42
C SER A 30 23.54 -21.38 -31.30
N VAL A 31 24.87 -21.21 -31.37
CA VAL A 31 25.69 -20.52 -30.38
C VAL A 31 26.44 -19.36 -31.05
N ASN A 32 26.52 -18.23 -30.35
CA ASN A 32 27.16 -17.02 -30.86
C ASN A 32 28.63 -17.30 -31.31
N PRO A 33 29.05 -16.82 -32.51
CA PRO A 33 30.38 -17.06 -33.07
C PRO A 33 31.55 -16.72 -32.15
N ALA A 34 31.39 -15.76 -31.22
CA ALA A 34 32.42 -15.40 -30.25
C ALA A 34 32.81 -16.55 -29.30
N TRP A 35 31.97 -17.58 -29.18
CA TRP A 35 32.20 -18.75 -28.32
C TRP A 35 32.78 -19.95 -29.06
N TRP A 36 32.87 -19.90 -30.39
CA TRP A 36 33.28 -21.06 -31.19
C TRP A 36 34.74 -21.45 -30.92
N ASP A 37 35.64 -20.48 -30.81
CA ASP A 37 37.05 -20.73 -30.52
C ASP A 37 37.22 -21.29 -29.10
N PHE A 38 36.41 -20.82 -28.14
CA PHE A 38 36.40 -21.34 -26.78
C PHE A 38 35.91 -22.80 -26.72
N PHE A 39 34.83 -23.13 -27.44
CA PHE A 39 34.27 -24.49 -27.45
C PHE A 39 35.05 -25.48 -28.31
N ALA A 40 35.89 -25.02 -29.23
CA ALA A 40 36.78 -25.89 -30.01
C ALA A 40 37.79 -26.64 -29.11
N ASP A 41 38.25 -25.99 -28.04
CA ASP A 41 39.25 -26.53 -27.11
C ASP A 41 38.65 -26.95 -25.74
N TYR A 42 37.32 -26.92 -25.61
CA TYR A 42 36.61 -27.19 -24.35
C TYR A 42 36.41 -28.69 -24.08
N SER A 43 36.73 -29.14 -22.86
CA SER A 43 36.50 -30.50 -22.37
C SER A 43 35.78 -30.48 -21.02
N PRO A 44 34.47 -30.81 -20.95
CA PRO A 44 33.71 -30.79 -19.71
C PRO A 44 34.15 -31.93 -18.78
N THR A 45 34.23 -31.65 -17.47
CA THR A 45 34.42 -32.66 -16.41
C THR A 45 33.07 -32.94 -15.74
N ASP A 46 32.63 -34.19 -15.77
CA ASP A 46 31.30 -34.61 -15.30
C ASP A 46 31.05 -34.26 -13.83
N SER A 47 30.21 -33.26 -13.56
CA SER A 47 29.56 -33.10 -12.24
C SER A 47 28.16 -32.49 -12.34
N THR A 48 27.16 -33.40 -12.39
CA THR A 48 25.80 -33.29 -11.81
C THR A 48 24.79 -32.27 -12.37
N SER A 49 23.85 -32.82 -13.17
CA SER A 49 22.51 -32.28 -13.48
C SER A 49 21.44 -32.98 -12.60
N PRO A 50 20.38 -32.32 -12.09
CA PRO A 50 19.23 -33.00 -11.50
C PRO A 50 18.08 -33.18 -12.50
N ALA A 51 17.62 -34.43 -12.63
CA ALA A 51 16.50 -34.84 -13.47
C ALA A 51 15.14 -34.64 -12.80
N VAL A 52 14.14 -34.33 -13.64
CA VAL A 52 12.71 -34.27 -13.34
C VAL A 52 12.11 -35.68 -13.38
N ALA A 53 11.29 -36.06 -12.38
CA ALA A 53 10.36 -37.19 -12.50
C ALA A 53 9.16 -37.10 -11.54
N SER A 54 8.01 -37.50 -12.10
CA SER A 54 6.63 -37.55 -11.64
C SER A 54 6.29 -38.66 -10.61
N THR A 55 5.24 -38.43 -9.82
CA THR A 55 4.55 -39.35 -8.87
C THR A 55 3.35 -40.05 -9.56
N PRO A 56 2.54 -40.98 -8.96
CA PRO A 56 2.55 -41.55 -7.60
C PRO A 56 2.27 -43.08 -7.47
N ALA A 57 2.61 -43.70 -6.32
CA ALA A 57 1.71 -44.52 -5.47
C ALA A 57 2.46 -45.35 -4.39
N ALA A 58 1.69 -45.66 -3.33
CA ALA A 58 1.88 -46.67 -2.27
C ALA A 58 2.64 -46.28 -0.98
N THR A 59 1.86 -46.15 0.09
CA THR A 59 2.23 -46.08 1.52
C THR A 59 2.86 -47.40 2.00
N PRO A 60 3.86 -47.34 2.90
CA PRO A 60 3.66 -48.03 4.19
C PRO A 60 4.25 -47.30 5.43
N ALA A 61 3.50 -47.47 6.53
CA ALA A 61 3.86 -47.65 7.94
C ALA A 61 4.97 -46.82 8.63
N VAL A 62 4.56 -46.19 9.73
CA VAL A 62 5.33 -45.45 10.75
C VAL A 62 6.11 -46.38 11.68
N PRO A 63 7.37 -46.03 12.07
CA PRO A 63 7.95 -46.43 13.35
C PRO A 63 7.99 -45.27 14.35
N ALA A 64 7.74 -45.62 15.62
CA ALA A 64 7.68 -44.75 16.79
C ALA A 64 9.07 -44.20 17.22
N PRO A 65 9.11 -43.14 18.06
CA PRO A 65 10.29 -42.29 18.23
C PRO A 65 11.33 -42.85 19.22
N ALA A 66 12.61 -42.70 18.87
CA ALA A 66 13.75 -43.02 19.71
C ALA A 66 14.00 -41.94 20.77
N GLN A 67 14.29 -42.41 21.99
CA GLN A 67 14.51 -41.65 23.21
C GLN A 67 15.93 -41.02 23.24
N PRO A 68 16.14 -39.80 23.76
CA PRO A 68 17.46 -39.16 23.77
C PRO A 68 18.41 -39.74 24.83
N ALA A 69 19.66 -39.99 24.45
CA ALA A 69 20.74 -40.37 25.36
C ALA A 69 21.21 -39.19 26.22
N ALA A 70 21.46 -39.45 27.50
CA ALA A 70 21.96 -38.50 28.49
C ALA A 70 23.44 -38.13 28.24
N PRO A 71 23.87 -36.88 28.49
CA PRO A 71 25.28 -36.50 28.41
C PRO A 71 26.06 -36.84 29.69
N ALA A 72 27.28 -37.33 29.51
CA ALA A 72 28.27 -37.55 30.56
C ALA A 72 28.89 -36.21 31.06
N PRO A 73 29.36 -36.13 32.32
CA PRO A 73 29.74 -34.87 32.95
C PRO A 73 31.13 -34.39 32.51
N VAL A 74 31.21 -33.11 32.10
CA VAL A 74 32.47 -32.42 31.80
C VAL A 74 32.92 -31.66 33.04
N ALA A 75 34.20 -31.83 33.39
CA ALA A 75 34.87 -31.28 34.56
C ALA A 75 34.93 -29.74 34.55
N THR A 76 34.74 -29.16 35.73
CA THR A 76 34.83 -27.74 36.04
C THR A 76 36.29 -27.25 36.00
N PRO A 77 36.63 -26.19 35.24
CA PRO A 77 37.89 -25.48 35.41
C PRO A 77 37.77 -24.44 36.53
N ALA A 78 38.78 -24.39 37.39
CA ALA A 78 38.92 -23.45 38.49
C ALA A 78 39.11 -22.00 38.01
N VAL A 79 38.47 -21.06 38.71
CA VAL A 79 38.59 -19.62 38.52
C VAL A 79 39.86 -19.10 39.21
N PRO A 80 40.76 -18.36 38.53
CA PRO A 80 41.82 -17.60 39.19
C PRO A 80 41.27 -16.25 39.68
N GLN A 81 41.45 -16.00 40.97
CA GLN A 81 41.09 -14.75 41.65
C GLN A 81 42.12 -13.65 41.35
N PRO A 82 41.73 -12.43 40.92
CA PRO A 82 42.65 -11.29 40.81
C PRO A 82 42.82 -10.56 42.15
N ALA A 83 44.07 -10.23 42.48
CA ALA A 83 44.49 -9.37 43.58
C ALA A 83 44.22 -7.86 43.26
N PRO A 84 44.17 -6.96 44.27
CA PRO A 84 43.60 -5.61 44.11
C PRO A 84 44.57 -4.62 43.46
N THR A 85 44.07 -3.85 42.48
CA THR A 85 44.79 -2.74 41.83
C THR A 85 44.61 -1.44 42.61
N ALA A 86 45.71 -0.73 42.86
CA ALA A 86 45.75 0.62 43.44
C ALA A 86 45.23 1.69 42.45
N PRO A 87 44.75 2.86 42.93
CA PRO A 87 44.14 3.88 42.07
C PRO A 87 45.18 4.72 41.33
N ALA A 88 44.98 4.92 40.02
CA ALA A 88 45.74 5.85 39.20
C ALA A 88 45.17 7.29 39.32
N PRO A 89 46.02 8.34 39.20
CA PRO A 89 45.61 9.73 39.47
C PRO A 89 44.78 10.34 38.33
N ALA A 90 43.87 11.24 38.72
CA ALA A 90 43.02 12.01 37.82
C ALA A 90 43.83 12.82 36.80
N ALA A 91 43.58 12.58 35.52
CA ALA A 91 44.07 13.41 34.42
C ALA A 91 43.17 14.65 34.30
N ALA A 92 43.82 15.82 34.39
CA ALA A 92 43.23 17.12 34.23
C ALA A 92 42.62 17.32 32.83
N SER A 93 41.49 18.01 32.80
CA SER A 93 40.78 18.46 31.60
C SER A 93 41.67 19.33 30.72
N ALA A 94 41.91 18.88 29.49
CA ALA A 94 42.49 19.71 28.44
C ALA A 94 41.42 20.68 27.89
N PRO A 95 41.79 21.92 27.51
CA PRO A 95 40.86 22.87 26.91
C PRO A 95 40.48 22.40 25.50
N ALA A 96 39.20 22.50 25.16
CA ALA A 96 38.70 22.24 23.81
C ALA A 96 39.23 23.31 22.85
N THR A 97 40.12 22.94 21.94
CA THR A 97 40.46 23.74 20.76
C THR A 97 39.86 23.12 19.50
N ASP A 98 39.39 24.02 18.65
CA ASP A 98 39.14 23.90 17.22
C ASP A 98 37.89 23.11 16.80
N VAL A 99 36.79 23.87 16.65
CA VAL A 99 35.74 23.51 15.70
C VAL A 99 36.40 23.53 14.33
N ASN A 100 36.72 22.35 13.79
CA ASN A 100 37.27 22.14 12.46
C ASN A 100 36.41 22.92 11.43
N GLU A 101 37.02 23.64 10.49
CA GLU A 101 36.34 24.49 9.48
C GLU A 101 35.27 23.75 8.66
N ASN A 102 35.27 22.42 8.68
CA ASN A 102 34.26 21.54 8.09
C ASN A 102 33.20 21.00 9.07
N THR A 103 32.99 21.63 10.24
CA THR A 103 32.00 21.17 11.24
C THR A 103 30.92 22.22 11.50
N ASP A 104 29.70 21.92 11.06
CA ASP A 104 28.52 22.73 11.35
C ASP A 104 27.86 22.31 12.67
N VAL A 105 27.72 23.25 13.60
CA VAL A 105 27.02 23.01 14.87
C VAL A 105 25.51 22.99 14.62
N LEU A 106 24.86 21.85 14.92
CA LEU A 106 23.41 21.72 14.86
C LEU A 106 22.74 22.60 15.93
N ARG A 107 21.76 23.42 15.52
CA ARG A 107 21.01 24.32 16.41
C ARG A 107 19.51 24.20 16.22
N GLY A 108 18.75 24.63 17.23
CA GLY A 108 17.29 24.73 17.16
C GLY A 108 16.60 23.38 16.86
N PRO A 109 15.71 23.31 15.85
CA PRO A 109 15.00 22.08 15.51
C PRO A 109 15.92 20.87 15.21
N ALA A 110 17.08 21.09 14.56
CA ALA A 110 18.01 20.01 14.25
C ALA A 110 18.62 19.40 15.52
N ALA A 111 18.97 20.22 16.51
CA ALA A 111 19.45 19.75 17.81
C ALA A 111 18.36 18.97 18.57
N ARG A 112 17.09 19.37 18.46
CA ARG A 112 15.96 18.62 19.05
C ARG A 112 15.79 17.24 18.43
N VAL A 113 16.05 17.08 17.13
CA VAL A 113 16.03 15.75 16.49
C VAL A 113 17.07 14.84 17.13
N VAL A 114 18.30 15.34 17.37
CA VAL A 114 19.35 14.56 18.06
C VAL A 114 18.86 14.08 19.43
N THR A 115 18.36 14.99 20.26
CA THR A 115 17.83 14.64 21.59
C THR A 115 16.73 13.57 21.53
N ASN A 116 15.80 13.70 20.59
CA ASN A 116 14.71 12.72 20.42
C ASN A 116 15.22 11.36 19.92
N MET A 117 16.21 11.35 19.00
CA MET A 117 16.79 10.12 18.48
C MET A 117 17.62 9.40 19.54
N ASP A 118 18.40 10.12 20.35
CA ASP A 118 19.13 9.55 21.48
C ASP A 118 18.18 8.95 22.52
N ALA A 119 17.10 9.67 22.86
CA ALA A 119 16.07 9.15 23.75
C ALA A 119 15.41 7.88 23.20
N SER A 120 15.20 7.79 21.88
CA SER A 120 14.62 6.61 21.22
C SER A 120 15.48 5.34 21.38
N LEU A 121 16.80 5.45 21.58
CA LEU A 121 17.69 4.29 21.75
C LEU A 121 17.36 3.48 23.00
N SER A 122 16.77 4.12 24.01
CA SER A 122 16.37 3.45 25.26
C SER A 122 15.07 2.65 25.15
N VAL A 123 14.33 2.77 24.04
CA VAL A 123 13.07 2.05 23.82
C VAL A 123 13.40 0.72 23.13
N PRO A 124 13.20 -0.44 23.78
CA PRO A 124 13.45 -1.74 23.16
C PRO A 124 12.34 -2.01 22.13
N THR A 125 12.63 -1.71 20.87
CA THR A 125 11.65 -1.86 19.79
C THR A 125 11.78 -3.21 19.09
N ALA A 126 10.64 -3.77 18.69
CA ALA A 126 10.58 -4.79 17.65
C ALA A 126 9.70 -4.33 16.48
N THR A 127 9.83 -4.99 15.34
CA THR A 127 9.10 -4.60 14.12
C THR A 127 8.42 -5.80 13.49
N SER A 128 7.12 -5.65 13.24
CA SER A 128 6.34 -6.58 12.42
C SER A 128 6.12 -5.96 11.05
N VAL A 129 6.09 -6.78 10.00
CA VAL A 129 5.94 -6.34 8.61
C VAL A 129 4.79 -7.13 7.96
N ARG A 130 3.98 -6.45 7.14
CA ARG A 130 2.91 -7.08 6.36
C ARG A 130 2.81 -6.42 4.98
N ALA A 131 2.75 -7.25 3.94
CA ALA A 131 2.34 -6.79 2.60
C ALA A 131 0.81 -6.67 2.55
N VAL A 132 0.31 -5.55 2.05
CA VAL A 132 -1.12 -5.24 1.94
C VAL A 132 -1.46 -4.92 0.48
N PRO A 133 -2.47 -5.59 -0.12
CA PRO A 133 -2.92 -5.26 -1.46
C PRO A 133 -3.51 -3.85 -1.51
N ALA A 134 -3.07 -3.05 -2.48
CA ALA A 134 -3.48 -1.65 -2.62
C ALA A 134 -4.58 -1.46 -3.68
N LYS A 135 -4.99 -2.52 -4.41
CA LYS A 135 -5.94 -2.43 -5.52
C LYS A 135 -7.24 -1.75 -5.11
N LEU A 136 -7.96 -2.27 -4.10
CA LEU A 136 -9.22 -1.68 -3.67
C LEU A 136 -9.07 -0.23 -3.17
N LEU A 137 -8.00 0.03 -2.42
CA LEU A 137 -7.66 1.36 -1.93
C LEU A 137 -7.46 2.36 -3.08
N ILE A 138 -6.75 1.96 -4.15
CA ILE A 138 -6.55 2.76 -5.36
C ILE A 138 -7.88 3.07 -6.03
N GLU A 139 -8.73 2.06 -6.19
CA GLU A 139 -10.01 2.20 -6.87
C GLU A 139 -11.00 3.11 -6.14
N ASN A 140 -11.22 2.85 -4.85
CA ASN A 140 -12.15 3.66 -4.07
C ASN A 140 -11.65 5.10 -3.92
N ARG A 141 -10.33 5.31 -3.75
CA ARG A 141 -9.76 6.67 -3.75
C ARG A 141 -9.98 7.39 -5.08
N LEU A 142 -9.91 6.70 -6.21
CA LEU A 142 -10.16 7.31 -7.52
C LEU A 142 -11.60 7.80 -7.61
N ILE A 143 -12.58 6.96 -7.25
CA ILE A 143 -14.00 7.32 -7.24
C ILE A 143 -14.26 8.53 -6.36
N ILE A 144 -13.72 8.52 -5.13
CA ILE A 144 -13.89 9.64 -4.20
C ILE A 144 -13.35 10.94 -4.80
N ASN A 145 -12.14 10.92 -5.35
CA ASN A 145 -11.54 12.11 -5.94
C ASN A 145 -12.27 12.60 -7.19
N GLN A 146 -12.80 11.70 -8.01
CA GLN A 146 -13.63 12.07 -9.17
C GLN A 146 -14.92 12.78 -8.73
N GLN A 147 -15.53 12.35 -7.63
CA GLN A 147 -16.70 13.01 -7.06
C GLN A 147 -16.34 14.37 -6.46
N LEU A 148 -15.28 14.45 -5.65
CA LEU A 148 -14.82 15.70 -5.04
C LEU A 148 -14.43 16.76 -6.08
N ALA A 149 -13.76 16.37 -7.16
CA ALA A 149 -13.34 17.28 -8.23
C ALA A 149 -14.51 17.97 -8.96
N ARG A 150 -15.71 17.38 -8.90
CA ARG A 150 -16.92 17.91 -9.54
C ARG A 150 -17.87 18.61 -8.56
N GLY A 151 -17.81 18.25 -7.28
CA GLY A 151 -18.60 18.86 -6.20
C GLY A 151 -17.85 19.98 -5.49
N ARG A 152 -17.68 19.83 -4.18
CA ARG A 152 -17.13 20.86 -3.27
C ARG A 152 -15.62 21.08 -3.39
N GLY A 153 -14.92 20.29 -4.20
CA GLY A 153 -13.46 20.32 -4.32
C GLY A 153 -12.75 19.52 -3.21
N GLY A 154 -11.43 19.65 -3.18
CA GLY A 154 -10.56 18.86 -2.30
C GLY A 154 -10.01 17.59 -2.95
N LYS A 155 -9.02 16.98 -2.29
CA LYS A 155 -8.37 15.76 -2.77
C LYS A 155 -8.00 14.86 -1.60
N ILE A 156 -8.35 13.60 -1.70
CA ILE A 156 -7.98 12.57 -0.76
C ILE A 156 -6.67 11.92 -1.19
N SER A 157 -5.75 11.80 -0.24
CA SER A 157 -4.49 11.06 -0.36
C SER A 157 -4.67 9.63 0.15
N PHE A 158 -3.73 8.76 -0.19
CA PHE A 158 -3.70 7.42 0.41
C PHE A 158 -3.49 7.46 1.92
N THR A 159 -2.70 8.42 2.41
CA THR A 159 -2.42 8.57 3.85
C THR A 159 -3.66 8.97 4.65
N HIS A 160 -4.66 9.64 4.06
CA HIS A 160 -5.94 9.89 4.75
C HIS A 160 -6.67 8.58 5.04
N LEU A 161 -6.80 7.72 4.02
CA LEU A 161 -7.51 6.44 4.15
C LEU A 161 -6.74 5.47 5.07
N ILE A 162 -5.43 5.36 4.89
CA ILE A 162 -4.59 4.50 5.74
C ILE A 162 -4.55 5.01 7.19
N GLY A 163 -4.42 6.33 7.39
CA GLY A 163 -4.45 6.92 8.72
C GLY A 163 -5.77 6.68 9.45
N TYR A 164 -6.90 6.84 8.75
CA TYR A 164 -8.21 6.54 9.31
C TYR A 164 -8.40 5.04 9.58
N ALA A 165 -7.88 4.15 8.72
CA ALA A 165 -7.89 2.71 8.96
C ALA A 165 -7.08 2.33 10.22
N ILE A 166 -5.95 2.99 10.48
CA ILE A 166 -5.17 2.83 11.72
C ILE A 166 -6.00 3.27 12.94
N VAL A 167 -6.62 4.46 12.88
CA VAL A 167 -7.48 4.98 13.96
C VAL A 167 -8.65 4.03 14.24
N ARG A 168 -9.29 3.49 13.19
CA ARG A 168 -10.35 2.47 13.28
C ARG A 168 -9.85 1.17 13.91
N ALA A 169 -8.68 0.67 13.49
CA ALA A 169 -8.11 -0.56 14.00
C ALA A 169 -7.80 -0.50 15.51
N LEU A 170 -7.50 0.69 16.05
CA LEU A 170 -7.28 0.90 17.48
C LEU A 170 -8.54 0.69 18.32
N LYS A 171 -9.74 0.74 17.73
CA LYS A 171 -10.98 0.37 18.43
C LYS A 171 -11.01 -1.13 18.74
N THR A 172 -10.39 -1.95 17.88
CA THR A 172 -10.31 -3.41 18.03
C THR A 172 -9.12 -3.81 18.89
N ILE A 173 -7.97 -3.14 18.73
CA ILE A 173 -6.72 -3.47 19.45
C ILE A 173 -6.19 -2.18 20.12
N PRO A 174 -6.81 -1.75 21.24
CA PRO A 174 -6.47 -0.49 21.89
C PRO A 174 -5.07 -0.48 22.51
N GLU A 175 -4.48 -1.65 22.78
CA GLU A 175 -3.16 -1.74 23.39
C GLU A 175 -2.04 -1.18 22.52
N MET A 176 -2.25 -1.16 21.19
CA MET A 176 -1.31 -0.52 20.26
C MET A 176 -1.22 1.00 20.46
N ASN A 177 -2.21 1.60 21.14
CA ASN A 177 -2.24 3.01 21.54
C ASN A 177 -1.64 3.26 22.94
N TYR A 178 -1.23 2.23 23.69
CA TYR A 178 -0.67 2.40 25.03
C TYR A 178 0.78 2.87 24.96
N SER A 179 1.32 3.34 26.08
CA SER A 179 2.74 3.69 26.17
C SER A 179 3.38 3.21 27.45
N PHE A 180 4.69 2.96 27.40
CA PHE A 180 5.44 2.57 28.58
C PHE A 180 5.67 3.79 29.47
N THR A 181 5.47 3.62 30.77
CA THR A 181 5.74 4.65 31.79
C THR A 181 6.33 4.02 33.04
N THR A 182 6.71 4.84 34.01
CA THR A 182 7.08 4.40 35.35
C THR A 182 6.22 5.12 36.39
N VAL A 183 5.72 4.36 37.36
CA VAL A 183 4.98 4.89 38.52
C VAL A 183 5.74 4.44 39.76
N ASP A 184 6.16 5.39 40.59
CA ASP A 184 6.99 5.14 41.78
C ASP A 184 8.25 4.30 41.49
N GLY A 185 8.90 4.57 40.35
CA GLY A 185 10.10 3.86 39.90
C GLY A 185 9.85 2.43 39.37
N LYS A 186 8.60 1.97 39.35
CA LYS A 186 8.23 0.64 38.83
C LYS A 186 7.73 0.73 37.38
N PRO A 187 8.07 -0.24 36.51
CA PRO A 187 7.53 -0.34 35.17
C PRO A 187 6.00 -0.38 35.17
N ALA A 188 5.37 0.43 34.33
CA ALA A 188 3.93 0.54 34.21
C ALA A 188 3.50 0.80 32.76
N VAL A 189 2.22 0.59 32.48
CA VAL A 189 1.61 0.84 31.16
C VAL A 189 0.62 1.98 31.29
N GLN A 190 0.85 3.06 30.53
CA GLN A 190 -0.10 4.15 30.38
C GLN A 190 -1.14 3.78 29.33
N LYS A 191 -2.38 3.58 29.77
CA LYS A 191 -3.53 3.35 28.89
C LYS A 191 -4.09 4.70 28.43
N ASN A 192 -3.78 5.09 27.20
CA ASN A 192 -4.25 6.35 26.63
C ASN A 192 -5.74 6.24 26.27
N GLN A 193 -6.57 7.15 26.80
CA GLN A 193 -8.03 7.12 26.63
C GLN A 193 -8.49 7.63 25.25
N SER A 194 -7.67 8.42 24.57
CA SER A 194 -7.96 8.98 23.25
C SER A 194 -6.80 8.72 22.30
N VAL A 195 -7.08 8.80 21.00
CA VAL A 195 -6.09 8.63 19.94
C VAL A 195 -5.67 10.00 19.44
N ASN A 196 -4.41 10.36 19.72
CA ASN A 196 -3.78 11.55 19.15
C ASN A 196 -2.86 11.07 18.03
N PHE A 197 -3.39 11.09 16.80
CA PHE A 197 -2.79 10.50 15.63
C PHE A 197 -1.67 11.38 15.08
N GLY A 198 -0.42 10.99 15.32
CA GLY A 198 0.78 11.63 14.81
C GLY A 198 0.94 11.44 13.31
N LEU A 199 1.27 12.51 12.61
CA LEU A 199 1.50 12.51 11.18
C LEU A 199 2.88 13.04 10.86
N ALA A 200 3.74 12.22 10.29
CA ALA A 200 5.02 12.67 9.78
C ALA A 200 4.83 13.48 8.49
N ILE A 201 5.14 14.77 8.55
CA ILE A 201 5.07 15.72 7.44
C ILE A 201 6.48 16.13 7.09
N ASP A 202 6.89 15.81 5.86
CA ASP A 202 8.11 16.33 5.30
C ASP A 202 7.87 17.71 4.66
N ILE A 203 8.61 18.71 5.13
CA ILE A 203 8.55 20.09 4.64
C ILE A 203 9.84 20.38 3.87
N ALA A 204 9.73 20.49 2.55
CA ALA A 204 10.79 21.02 1.71
C ALA A 204 10.84 22.56 1.86
N LYS A 205 12.00 23.08 2.23
CA LYS A 205 12.25 24.52 2.32
C LYS A 205 12.79 25.06 0.98
N PRO A 206 12.65 26.38 0.73
CA PRO A 206 13.17 27.00 -0.50
C PRO A 206 14.69 26.86 -0.68
N ASP A 207 15.44 26.66 0.41
CA ASP A 207 16.89 26.44 0.41
C ASP A 207 17.31 25.01 0.01
N GLY A 208 16.33 24.15 -0.33
CA GLY A 208 16.56 22.74 -0.66
C GLY A 208 16.69 21.81 0.55
N SER A 209 16.75 22.35 1.77
CA SER A 209 16.73 21.53 2.98
C SER A 209 15.33 20.96 3.24
N ARG A 210 15.27 19.81 3.90
CA ARG A 210 14.03 19.14 4.29
C ARG A 210 13.93 19.10 5.81
N GLN A 211 12.73 19.35 6.32
CA GLN A 211 12.46 19.29 7.75
C GLN A 211 11.28 18.36 8.00
N LEU A 212 11.51 17.30 8.79
CA LEU A 212 10.47 16.40 9.24
C LEU A 212 9.82 16.96 10.51
N LEU A 213 8.50 17.11 10.48
CA LEU A 213 7.69 17.47 11.65
C LEU A 213 6.64 16.39 11.90
N VAL A 214 6.33 16.12 13.16
CA VAL A 214 5.33 15.10 13.54
C VAL A 214 4.26 15.71 14.47
N PRO A 215 3.41 16.63 13.98
CA PRO A 215 2.23 17.06 14.72
C PRO A 215 1.20 15.92 14.82
N SER A 216 0.20 16.08 15.68
CA SER A 216 -0.88 15.10 15.84
C SER A 216 -2.27 15.71 15.66
N VAL A 217 -3.14 14.95 14.98
CA VAL A 217 -4.59 15.17 14.98
C VAL A 217 -5.12 14.65 16.31
N LYS A 218 -5.73 15.53 17.11
CA LYS A 218 -6.19 15.20 18.46
C LYS A 218 -7.55 14.52 18.43
N PHE A 219 -7.80 13.60 19.37
CA PHE A 219 -9.10 12.93 19.55
C PHE A 219 -9.64 12.29 18.26
N SER A 220 -8.77 11.72 17.44
CA SER A 220 -9.11 11.14 16.14
C SER A 220 -10.09 9.98 16.25
N ASP A 221 -10.13 9.29 17.40
CA ASP A 221 -11.05 8.19 17.71
C ASP A 221 -12.54 8.60 17.76
N GLN A 222 -12.80 9.89 18.00
CA GLN A 222 -14.13 10.48 18.10
C GLN A 222 -14.63 11.07 16.77
N MET A 223 -13.79 11.06 15.74
CA MET A 223 -14.09 11.65 14.44
C MET A 223 -14.66 10.62 13.48
N ASP A 224 -15.64 11.03 12.68
CA ASP A 224 -15.91 10.36 11.41
C ASP A 224 -14.80 10.67 10.39
N PHE A 225 -14.85 10.05 9.21
CA PHE A 225 -13.79 10.23 8.22
C PHE A 225 -13.70 11.67 7.66
N ALA A 226 -14.83 12.36 7.49
CA ALA A 226 -14.84 13.73 6.98
C ALA A 226 -14.24 14.72 8.00
N GLN A 227 -14.58 14.55 9.28
CA GLN A 227 -14.01 15.30 10.40
C GLN A 227 -12.51 15.02 10.54
N PHE A 228 -12.11 13.74 10.48
CA PHE A 228 -10.70 13.34 10.50
C PHE A 228 -9.92 13.98 9.35
N TRP A 229 -10.46 13.93 8.12
CA TRP A 229 -9.83 14.53 6.95
C TRP A 229 -9.70 16.05 7.09
N ALA A 230 -10.73 16.75 7.57
CA ALA A 230 -10.67 18.19 7.80
C ALA A 230 -9.62 18.57 8.86
N ALA A 231 -9.57 17.84 9.97
CA ALA A 231 -8.58 18.06 11.03
C ALA A 231 -7.15 17.74 10.56
N TYR A 232 -6.98 16.68 9.76
CA TYR A 232 -5.72 16.32 9.12
C TYR A 232 -5.22 17.44 8.21
N GLU A 233 -6.07 17.95 7.31
CA GLU A 233 -5.71 19.03 6.39
C GLU A 233 -5.42 20.35 7.11
N ASP A 234 -6.11 20.65 8.21
CA ASP A 234 -5.78 21.81 9.03
C ASP A 234 -4.35 21.71 9.60
N VAL A 235 -3.99 20.56 10.17
CA VAL A 235 -2.65 20.31 10.70
C VAL A 235 -1.60 20.43 9.58
N VAL A 236 -1.83 19.85 8.41
CA VAL A 236 -0.93 19.94 7.25
C VAL A 236 -0.77 21.38 6.77
N ARG A 237 -1.88 22.13 6.68
CA ARG A 237 -1.87 23.54 6.28
C ARG A 237 -1.09 24.39 7.28
N ARG A 238 -1.29 24.19 8.59
CA ARG A 238 -0.54 24.89 9.64
C ARG A 238 0.94 24.50 9.66
N ALA A 239 1.27 23.24 9.40
CA ALA A 239 2.65 22.78 9.26
C ALA A 239 3.37 23.51 8.12
N ARG A 240 2.78 23.52 6.91
CA ARG A 240 3.33 24.21 5.74
C ARG A 240 3.42 25.73 5.92
N ALA A 241 2.49 26.32 6.65
CA ALA A 241 2.49 27.75 6.96
C ALA A 241 3.40 28.13 8.15
N ASN A 242 4.11 27.16 8.74
CA ASN A 242 4.93 27.33 9.96
C ASN A 242 4.14 27.94 11.14
N LYS A 243 2.90 27.50 11.34
CA LYS A 243 1.95 27.94 12.39
C LYS A 243 1.63 26.83 13.39
N LEU A 244 2.50 25.83 13.52
CA LEU A 244 2.36 24.80 14.56
C LEU A 244 2.83 25.36 15.91
N THR A 245 2.15 24.94 16.95
CA THR A 245 2.40 25.27 18.35
C THR A 245 2.96 24.04 19.07
N VAL A 246 3.38 24.19 20.33
CA VAL A 246 3.89 23.06 21.13
C VAL A 246 2.81 22.01 21.35
N ASP A 247 1.56 22.44 21.54
CA ASP A 247 0.42 21.55 21.80
C ASP A 247 0.12 20.60 20.63
N ASP A 248 0.45 21.01 19.40
CA ASP A 248 0.31 20.16 18.22
C ASP A 248 1.19 18.89 18.30
N PHE A 249 2.33 18.96 18.99
CA PHE A 249 3.26 17.84 19.16
C PHE A 249 3.02 17.05 20.45
N ALA A 250 2.41 17.68 21.46
CA ALA A 250 2.26 17.09 22.79
C ALA A 250 1.24 15.93 22.81
N GLY A 251 1.54 14.85 23.52
CA GLY A 251 0.57 13.78 23.76
C GLY A 251 0.20 12.94 22.53
N THR A 252 1.02 12.95 21.47
CA THR A 252 0.90 11.99 20.36
C THR A 252 0.98 10.56 20.90
N THR A 253 0.05 9.69 20.52
CA THR A 253 -0.06 8.32 21.07
C THR A 253 0.38 7.24 20.10
N ILE A 254 0.12 7.45 18.81
CA ILE A 254 0.55 6.59 17.69
C ILE A 254 0.96 7.50 16.54
N THR A 255 1.94 7.09 15.73
CA THR A 255 2.40 7.89 14.57
C THR A 255 2.30 7.09 13.28
N LEU A 256 1.93 7.76 12.19
CA LEU A 256 2.08 7.29 10.82
C LEU A 256 3.22 8.05 10.13
N THR A 257 4.13 7.31 9.49
CA THR A 257 5.13 7.84 8.57
C THR A 257 5.01 7.18 7.20
N ASN A 258 5.18 7.96 6.14
CA ASN A 258 5.01 7.50 4.75
C ASN A 258 6.24 7.84 3.89
N PRO A 259 7.33 7.08 4.00
CA PRO A 259 8.47 7.21 3.07
C PRO A 259 8.14 6.67 1.66
N GLY A 260 7.01 5.99 1.46
CA GLY A 260 6.58 5.51 0.15
C GLY A 260 6.45 6.60 -0.92
N THR A 261 6.25 7.87 -0.53
CA THR A 261 6.19 9.00 -1.48
C THR A 261 7.50 9.26 -2.21
N ILE A 262 8.62 8.74 -1.70
CA ILE A 262 9.97 8.86 -2.31
C ILE A 262 10.50 7.51 -2.82
N GLY A 263 9.65 6.50 -2.99
CA GLY A 263 10.02 5.18 -3.53
C GLY A 263 10.61 4.21 -2.50
N THR A 264 10.52 4.50 -1.20
CA THR A 264 10.98 3.55 -0.17
C THR A 264 9.99 2.40 -0.02
N VAL A 265 10.42 1.16 -0.30
CA VAL A 265 9.57 -0.05 -0.21
C VAL A 265 9.09 -0.30 1.22
N HIS A 266 9.97 -0.18 2.21
CA HIS A 266 9.60 -0.21 3.62
C HIS A 266 10.67 0.49 4.47
N SER A 267 10.29 0.93 5.67
CA SER A 267 11.21 1.51 6.65
C SER A 267 10.98 0.88 8.02
N VAL A 268 12.02 0.83 8.84
CA VAL A 268 11.92 0.54 10.27
C VAL A 268 12.02 1.87 11.03
N PRO A 269 10.89 2.56 11.26
CA PRO A 269 10.90 3.87 11.88
C PRO A 269 11.36 3.81 13.35
N ARG A 270 12.01 4.88 13.81
CA ARG A 270 12.39 5.05 15.22
C ARG A 270 11.17 5.44 16.05
N LEU A 271 10.87 4.65 17.08
CA LEU A 271 9.78 4.93 18.02
C LEU A 271 10.20 5.97 19.06
N MET A 272 9.37 6.99 19.27
CA MET A 272 9.62 8.03 20.27
C MET A 272 9.14 7.58 21.65
N GLN A 273 9.86 7.98 22.71
CA GLN A 273 9.39 7.77 24.08
C GLN A 273 8.00 8.37 24.29
N GLY A 274 7.17 7.68 25.08
CA GLY A 274 5.79 8.09 25.33
C GLY A 274 4.77 7.58 24.30
N GLN A 275 5.21 6.95 23.22
CA GLN A 275 4.36 6.23 22.25
C GLN A 275 4.60 4.72 22.31
N GLY A 276 3.57 3.92 22.04
CA GLY A 276 3.71 2.45 21.95
C GLY A 276 4.05 1.94 20.57
N THR A 277 3.60 2.65 19.53
CA THR A 277 3.65 2.17 18.14
C THR A 277 3.91 3.31 17.15
N ILE A 278 4.71 3.04 16.13
CA ILE A 278 4.81 3.85 14.92
C ILE A 278 4.62 2.95 13.69
N ILE A 279 3.77 3.39 12.75
CA ILE A 279 3.44 2.68 11.52
C ILE A 279 4.18 3.32 10.36
N GLY A 280 4.92 2.50 9.60
CA GLY A 280 5.55 2.90 8.34
C GLY A 280 4.73 2.41 7.15
N VAL A 281 4.54 3.27 6.16
CA VAL A 281 3.90 2.93 4.87
C VAL A 281 4.90 3.06 3.74
N GLY A 282 5.11 1.95 3.04
CA GLY A 282 5.97 1.86 1.87
C GLY A 282 5.35 2.37 0.57
N ALA A 283 6.16 2.37 -0.48
CA ALA A 283 5.72 2.67 -1.83
C ALA A 283 4.67 1.65 -2.32
N MET A 284 3.77 2.12 -3.18
CA MET A 284 2.78 1.26 -3.83
C MET A 284 3.31 0.79 -5.17
N GLU A 285 3.78 -0.44 -5.21
CA GLU A 285 4.48 -1.02 -6.36
C GLU A 285 3.91 -2.38 -6.70
N TYR A 286 4.17 -2.86 -7.91
CA TYR A 286 3.91 -4.26 -8.22
C TYR A 286 4.93 -5.14 -7.49
N PRO A 287 4.57 -6.40 -7.16
CA PRO A 287 5.55 -7.37 -6.68
C PRO A 287 6.76 -7.43 -7.61
N ALA A 288 7.95 -7.70 -7.05
CA ALA A 288 9.23 -7.54 -7.73
C ALA A 288 9.30 -8.31 -9.06
N GLU A 289 8.78 -9.53 -9.06
CA GLU A 289 8.67 -10.45 -10.19
C GLU A 289 7.81 -9.91 -11.36
N TYR A 290 6.97 -8.89 -11.13
CA TYR A 290 6.04 -8.35 -12.11
C TYR A 290 6.29 -6.87 -12.48
N GLN A 291 7.34 -6.24 -11.95
CA GLN A 291 7.60 -4.80 -12.19
C GLN A 291 7.89 -4.46 -13.67
N GLY A 292 8.41 -5.40 -14.44
CA GLY A 292 8.65 -5.26 -15.88
C GLY A 292 7.53 -5.77 -16.79
N ALA A 293 6.44 -6.30 -16.23
CA ALA A 293 5.34 -6.83 -17.02
C ALA A 293 4.56 -5.70 -17.71
N SER A 294 4.04 -5.96 -18.92
CA SER A 294 3.15 -5.02 -19.60
C SER A 294 1.86 -4.81 -18.80
N ILE A 295 1.27 -3.61 -18.90
CA ILE A 295 0.00 -3.28 -18.22
C ILE A 295 -1.10 -4.29 -18.60
N GLU A 296 -1.16 -4.69 -19.86
CA GLU A 296 -2.09 -5.70 -20.35
C GLU A 296 -1.86 -7.07 -19.68
N THR A 297 -0.60 -7.48 -19.50
CA THR A 297 -0.27 -8.74 -18.80
C THR A 297 -0.68 -8.67 -17.33
N LEU A 298 -0.43 -7.56 -16.66
CA LEU A 298 -0.84 -7.33 -15.27
C LEU A 298 -2.37 -7.41 -15.12
N ALA A 299 -3.12 -6.77 -16.03
CA ALA A 299 -4.58 -6.81 -16.04
C ALA A 299 -5.12 -8.22 -16.35
N ARG A 300 -4.52 -8.92 -17.31
CA ARG A 300 -4.91 -10.30 -17.67
C ARG A 300 -4.72 -11.24 -16.49
N LEU A 301 -3.57 -11.16 -15.80
CA LEU A 301 -3.23 -12.00 -14.65
C LEU A 301 -3.83 -11.52 -13.32
N ALA A 302 -4.65 -10.45 -13.33
CA ALA A 302 -5.23 -9.86 -12.12
C ALA A 302 -4.19 -9.50 -11.04
N ILE A 303 -3.05 -8.94 -11.46
CA ILE A 303 -1.96 -8.57 -10.54
C ILE A 303 -2.15 -7.12 -10.10
N GLY A 304 -2.36 -6.93 -8.79
CA GLY A 304 -2.49 -5.62 -8.18
C GLY A 304 -1.19 -5.10 -7.58
N LYS A 305 -1.12 -3.78 -7.40
CA LYS A 305 -0.06 -3.17 -6.57
C LYS A 305 -0.22 -3.59 -5.11
N ILE A 306 0.91 -3.74 -4.43
CA ILE A 306 0.99 -3.95 -2.99
C ILE A 306 1.64 -2.74 -2.33
N MET A 307 1.40 -2.57 -1.03
CA MET A 307 2.20 -1.70 -0.18
C MET A 307 2.73 -2.52 1.00
N THR A 308 3.94 -2.22 1.45
CA THR A 308 4.46 -2.81 2.68
C THR A 308 4.13 -1.90 3.85
N MET A 309 3.49 -2.46 4.88
CA MET A 309 3.24 -1.78 6.14
C MET A 309 4.16 -2.35 7.22
N THR A 310 4.82 -1.48 7.96
CA THR A 310 5.64 -1.84 9.12
C THR A 310 5.01 -1.31 10.39
N SER A 311 5.12 -2.06 11.48
CA SER A 311 4.72 -1.66 12.82
C SER A 311 5.93 -1.82 13.73
N THR A 312 6.56 -0.71 14.09
CA THR A 312 7.62 -0.69 15.10
C THR A 312 7.03 -0.32 16.45
N TYR A 313 7.17 -1.19 17.43
CA TYR A 313 6.47 -1.12 18.71
C TYR A 313 7.41 -1.35 19.89
N ASP A 314 7.05 -0.82 21.05
CA ASP A 314 7.77 -1.04 22.31
C ASP A 314 7.52 -2.47 22.83
N HIS A 315 8.53 -3.33 22.69
CA HIS A 315 8.40 -4.75 23.01
C HIS A 315 8.27 -5.01 24.52
N ARG A 316 8.46 -3.99 25.38
CA ARG A 316 8.20 -4.12 26.81
C ARG A 316 6.72 -4.27 27.12
N ILE A 317 5.84 -3.69 26.29
CA ILE A 317 4.39 -3.62 26.55
C ILE A 317 3.54 -4.23 25.45
N ILE A 318 4.05 -4.31 24.21
CA ILE A 318 3.35 -4.86 23.05
C ILE A 318 4.07 -6.12 22.58
N GLN A 319 3.31 -7.18 22.32
CA GLN A 319 3.84 -8.45 21.83
C GLN A 319 3.77 -8.54 20.30
N GLY A 320 4.66 -9.33 19.69
CA GLY A 320 4.70 -9.49 18.23
C GLY A 320 3.42 -10.03 17.62
N ALA A 321 2.72 -10.93 18.31
CA ALA A 321 1.40 -11.43 17.89
C ALA A 321 0.38 -10.28 17.80
N GLN A 322 0.36 -9.38 18.77
CA GLN A 322 -0.57 -8.24 18.81
C GLN A 322 -0.26 -7.21 17.73
N SER A 323 1.02 -6.92 17.51
CA SER A 323 1.44 -6.04 16.40
C SER A 323 1.12 -6.63 15.02
N GLY A 324 1.33 -7.94 14.85
CA GLY A 324 0.97 -8.65 13.62
C GLY A 324 -0.54 -8.68 13.37
N ASP A 325 -1.32 -8.87 14.44
CA ASP A 325 -2.79 -8.85 14.39
C ASP A 325 -3.32 -7.44 14.11
N PHE A 326 -2.68 -6.40 14.65
CA PHE A 326 -3.00 -5.01 14.32
C PHE A 326 -2.84 -4.71 12.83
N LEU A 327 -1.71 -5.11 12.24
CA LEU A 327 -1.52 -4.99 10.79
C LEU A 327 -2.53 -5.84 10.01
N ARG A 328 -3.01 -6.97 10.56
CA ARG A 328 -4.09 -7.76 9.95
C ARG A 328 -5.42 -7.01 9.93
N VAL A 329 -5.80 -6.39 11.04
CA VAL A 329 -7.04 -5.58 11.11
C VAL A 329 -6.96 -4.41 10.14
N VAL A 330 -5.83 -3.69 10.07
CA VAL A 330 -5.67 -2.60 9.10
C VAL A 330 -5.76 -3.12 7.65
N HIS A 331 -5.15 -4.27 7.34
CA HIS A 331 -5.27 -4.92 6.03
C HIS A 331 -6.76 -5.20 5.70
N SER A 332 -7.49 -5.84 6.61
CA SER A 332 -8.92 -6.15 6.46
C SER A 332 -9.76 -4.89 6.18
N LEU A 333 -9.56 -3.82 6.95
CA LEU A 333 -10.25 -2.54 6.74
C LEU A 333 -9.94 -1.95 5.35
N LEU A 334 -8.69 -2.01 4.90
CA LEU A 334 -8.30 -1.52 3.57
C LEU A 334 -8.84 -2.39 2.42
N LEU A 335 -9.20 -3.65 2.70
CA LEU A 335 -9.98 -4.52 1.80
C LEU A 335 -11.51 -4.29 1.88
N GLY A 336 -11.95 -3.36 2.73
CA GLY A 336 -13.35 -2.95 2.82
C GLY A 336 -14.19 -3.74 3.82
N GLU A 337 -13.57 -4.58 4.66
CA GLU A 337 -14.24 -5.22 5.79
C GLU A 337 -14.71 -4.16 6.81
N ASP A 338 -15.60 -4.56 7.72
CA ASP A 338 -16.22 -3.71 8.75
C ASP A 338 -16.82 -2.40 8.19
N ASN A 339 -17.42 -2.47 7.00
CA ASN A 339 -18.06 -1.35 6.28
C ASN A 339 -17.13 -0.12 6.12
N PHE A 340 -15.81 -0.33 6.08
CA PHE A 340 -14.84 0.77 6.11
C PHE A 340 -15.08 1.79 5.00
N TYR A 341 -15.19 1.35 3.75
CA TYR A 341 -15.44 2.27 2.63
C TYR A 341 -16.88 2.80 2.60
N ASP A 342 -17.87 2.08 3.14
CA ASP A 342 -19.23 2.59 3.21
C ASP A 342 -19.32 3.80 4.13
N GLU A 343 -18.70 3.71 5.32
CA GLU A 343 -18.63 4.84 6.23
C GLU A 343 -17.82 6.01 5.66
N VAL A 344 -16.71 5.72 4.97
CA VAL A 344 -15.93 6.76 4.27
C VAL A 344 -16.79 7.47 3.22
N PHE A 345 -17.51 6.72 2.39
CA PHE A 345 -18.35 7.30 1.34
C PHE A 345 -19.54 8.07 1.92
N ALA A 346 -20.18 7.53 2.96
CA ALA A 346 -21.27 8.17 3.67
C ALA A 346 -20.85 9.50 4.32
N SER A 347 -19.71 9.52 5.03
CA SER A 347 -19.19 10.75 5.65
C SER A 347 -18.92 11.88 4.65
N LEU A 348 -18.58 11.52 3.41
CA LEU A 348 -18.30 12.46 2.33
C LEU A 348 -19.56 12.79 1.50
N ASN A 349 -20.72 12.23 1.85
CA ASN A 349 -21.96 12.31 1.09
C ASN A 349 -21.79 11.87 -0.38
N ILE A 350 -21.06 10.78 -0.61
CA ILE A 350 -20.90 10.20 -1.95
C ILE A 350 -22.11 9.29 -2.21
N PRO A 351 -22.91 9.56 -3.27
CA PRO A 351 -24.18 8.85 -3.51
C PRO A 351 -23.96 7.44 -4.09
N TYR A 352 -22.75 7.14 -4.56
CA TYR A 352 -22.39 5.85 -5.15
C TYR A 352 -21.91 4.86 -4.10
N GLN A 353 -22.02 3.57 -4.40
CA GLN A 353 -21.40 2.53 -3.59
C GLN A 353 -19.89 2.45 -3.85
N PRO A 354 -19.10 2.10 -2.82
CA PRO A 354 -17.70 1.76 -3.02
C PRO A 354 -17.58 0.49 -3.84
N ILE A 355 -16.48 0.38 -4.59
CA ILE A 355 -16.07 -0.90 -5.18
C ILE A 355 -15.78 -1.88 -4.06
N ARG A 356 -16.15 -3.15 -4.28
CA ARG A 356 -15.96 -4.26 -3.35
C ARG A 356 -14.75 -5.11 -3.72
N TRP A 357 -14.13 -5.71 -2.71
CA TRP A 357 -13.12 -6.74 -2.92
C TRP A 357 -13.81 -8.05 -3.27
N GLU A 358 -13.55 -8.57 -4.46
CA GLU A 358 -14.07 -9.84 -4.92
C GLU A 358 -12.95 -10.66 -5.55
N VAL A 359 -13.09 -11.99 -5.52
CA VAL A 359 -12.15 -12.90 -6.17
C VAL A 359 -12.36 -12.82 -7.68
N ASP A 360 -11.28 -12.76 -8.47
CA ASP A 360 -11.38 -12.76 -9.93
C ASP A 360 -12.07 -14.03 -10.43
N VAL A 361 -13.07 -13.86 -11.28
CA VAL A 361 -13.82 -14.96 -11.90
C VAL A 361 -13.14 -15.33 -13.22
N VAL A 362 -12.56 -16.52 -13.31
CA VAL A 362 -12.00 -17.03 -14.57
C VAL A 362 -13.13 -17.66 -15.38
N ALA A 363 -13.48 -17.05 -16.51
CA ALA A 363 -14.36 -17.69 -17.49
C ALA A 363 -13.56 -18.80 -18.18
N SER A 364 -13.64 -20.02 -17.68
CA SER A 364 -12.79 -21.15 -18.10
C SER A 364 -13.58 -22.29 -18.73
N HIS A 365 -14.91 -22.23 -18.75
CA HIS A 365 -15.74 -23.33 -19.25
C HIS A 365 -16.48 -22.92 -20.54
N GLU A 366 -16.71 -23.88 -21.43
CA GLU A 366 -17.42 -23.70 -22.71
C GLU A 366 -18.86 -23.18 -22.53
N ASP A 367 -19.43 -23.33 -21.32
CA ASP A 367 -20.76 -22.86 -20.93
C ASP A 367 -20.78 -21.47 -20.23
N ASP A 368 -19.61 -20.86 -19.99
CA ASP A 368 -19.55 -19.54 -19.33
C ASP A 368 -19.92 -18.41 -20.31
N ILE A 369 -20.91 -17.60 -19.94
CA ILE A 369 -21.19 -16.34 -20.64
C ILE A 369 -19.90 -15.49 -20.63
N ASN A 370 -19.37 -15.23 -21.82
CA ASN A 370 -18.18 -14.42 -22.02
C ASN A 370 -18.31 -13.06 -21.31
N LYS A 371 -17.26 -12.62 -20.60
CA LYS A 371 -17.24 -11.32 -19.90
C LYS A 371 -17.61 -10.14 -20.80
N THR A 372 -17.30 -10.21 -22.09
CA THR A 372 -17.72 -9.20 -23.08
C THR A 372 -19.24 -9.09 -23.17
N ALA A 373 -19.97 -10.21 -23.16
CA ALA A 373 -21.43 -10.21 -23.18
C ALA A 373 -22.02 -9.62 -21.88
N ARG A 374 -21.42 -9.94 -20.73
CA ARG A 374 -21.78 -9.35 -19.42
C ARG A 374 -21.57 -7.83 -19.41
N VAL A 375 -20.49 -7.34 -20.01
CA VAL A 375 -20.25 -5.89 -20.17
C VAL A 375 -21.31 -5.24 -21.07
N GLN A 376 -21.74 -5.90 -22.15
CA GLN A 376 -22.83 -5.39 -22.99
C GLN A 376 -24.18 -5.37 -22.27
N GLU A 377 -24.46 -6.40 -21.46
CA GLU A 377 -25.63 -6.46 -20.58
C GLU A 377 -25.61 -5.29 -19.57
N LEU A 378 -24.45 -5.02 -18.96
CA LEU A 378 -24.27 -3.90 -18.05
C LEU A 378 -24.49 -2.55 -18.75
N ILE A 379 -23.90 -2.33 -19.94
CA ILE A 379 -24.14 -1.12 -20.74
C ILE A 379 -25.64 -0.95 -21.01
N HIS A 380 -26.32 -2.02 -21.39
CA HIS A 380 -27.76 -2.01 -21.61
C HIS A 380 -28.54 -1.68 -20.32
N ALA A 381 -28.18 -2.27 -19.19
CA ALA A 381 -28.81 -2.01 -17.90
C ALA A 381 -28.72 -0.53 -17.51
N TYR A 382 -27.55 0.11 -17.66
CA TYR A 382 -27.38 1.56 -17.41
C TYR A 382 -28.23 2.41 -18.36
N ARG A 383 -28.34 2.05 -19.65
CA ARG A 383 -29.18 2.77 -20.61
C ARG A 383 -30.66 2.72 -20.25
N VAL A 384 -31.13 1.59 -19.71
CA VAL A 384 -32.54 1.38 -19.35
C VAL A 384 -32.86 1.95 -17.97
N ARG A 385 -32.00 1.71 -16.97
CA ARG A 385 -32.31 1.93 -15.55
C ARG A 385 -31.35 2.86 -14.82
N GLY A 386 -30.32 3.40 -15.49
CA GLY A 386 -29.32 4.27 -14.85
C GLY A 386 -29.92 5.50 -14.16
N HIS A 387 -31.05 6.01 -14.68
CA HIS A 387 -31.81 7.11 -14.08
C HIS A 387 -32.24 6.85 -12.62
N LEU A 388 -32.43 5.58 -12.22
CA LEU A 388 -32.77 5.22 -10.83
C LEU A 388 -31.59 5.50 -9.87
N MET A 389 -30.36 5.38 -10.37
CA MET A 389 -29.14 5.71 -9.63
C MET A 389 -28.73 7.19 -9.74
N ALA A 390 -29.43 8.01 -10.55
CA ALA A 390 -29.05 9.39 -10.79
C ALA A 390 -29.33 10.31 -9.60
N ASP A 391 -28.28 10.90 -9.02
CA ASP A 391 -28.31 11.85 -7.89
C ASP A 391 -29.07 13.16 -8.21
N THR A 392 -30.39 13.06 -8.21
CA THR A 392 -31.34 14.09 -8.67
C THR A 392 -32.05 14.81 -7.53
N ASN A 393 -31.93 14.32 -6.29
CA ASN A 393 -32.59 14.90 -5.12
C ASN A 393 -31.61 15.84 -4.38
N PRO A 394 -31.82 17.16 -4.39
CA PRO A 394 -30.91 18.10 -3.74
C PRO A 394 -31.11 18.20 -2.21
N LEU A 395 -32.15 17.59 -1.65
CA LEU A 395 -32.54 17.78 -0.24
C LEU A 395 -31.94 16.75 0.70
N GLU A 396 -31.82 15.50 0.25
CA GLU A 396 -31.45 14.37 1.10
C GLU A 396 -30.28 13.61 0.51
N TYR A 397 -29.34 13.22 1.38
CA TYR A 397 -28.31 12.26 1.03
C TYR A 397 -28.90 10.85 1.07
N GLU A 398 -28.77 10.13 -0.04
CA GLU A 398 -29.10 8.72 -0.11
C GLU A 398 -27.98 7.98 -0.86
N GLN A 399 -27.42 6.94 -0.24
CA GLN A 399 -26.50 6.05 -0.93
C GLN A 399 -27.31 5.09 -1.82
N ARG A 400 -27.40 5.41 -3.11
CA ARG A 400 -28.28 4.69 -4.04
C ARG A 400 -27.69 3.33 -4.39
N LYS A 401 -28.52 2.29 -4.30
CA LYS A 401 -28.18 0.93 -4.68
C LYS A 401 -29.19 0.41 -5.71
N PHE A 402 -28.69 -0.17 -6.79
CA PHE A 402 -29.52 -0.91 -7.72
C PHE A 402 -28.76 -2.16 -8.18
N VAL A 403 -29.33 -3.34 -7.91
CA VAL A 403 -28.65 -4.63 -8.12
C VAL A 403 -28.28 -4.82 -9.59
N ASP A 404 -29.17 -4.47 -10.53
CA ASP A 404 -28.90 -4.65 -11.97
C ASP A 404 -27.77 -3.74 -12.50
N LEU A 405 -27.30 -2.76 -11.72
CA LEU A 405 -26.22 -1.84 -12.10
C LEU A 405 -24.91 -2.13 -11.33
N ASP A 406 -24.95 -3.11 -10.43
CA ASP A 406 -23.81 -3.57 -9.64
C ASP A 406 -22.91 -4.50 -10.48
N LEU A 407 -21.59 -4.36 -10.35
CA LEU A 407 -20.63 -5.19 -11.09
C LEU A 407 -20.76 -6.67 -10.72
N ALA A 408 -20.91 -6.93 -9.41
CA ALA A 408 -20.99 -8.27 -8.85
C ALA A 408 -22.17 -9.07 -9.44
N ALA A 409 -23.31 -8.39 -9.63
CA ALA A 409 -24.51 -9.00 -10.21
C ALA A 409 -24.31 -9.47 -11.66
N HIS A 410 -23.34 -8.87 -12.38
CA HIS A 410 -22.97 -9.26 -13.74
C HIS A 410 -21.80 -10.24 -13.78
N GLY A 411 -21.25 -10.67 -12.63
CA GLY A 411 -20.06 -11.52 -12.56
C GLY A 411 -18.78 -10.80 -13.02
N LEU A 412 -18.75 -9.47 -12.85
CA LEU A 412 -17.59 -8.63 -13.10
C LEU A 412 -17.04 -8.15 -11.75
N THR A 413 -15.72 -8.04 -11.65
CA THR A 413 -15.05 -7.72 -10.38
C THR A 413 -14.12 -6.52 -10.50
N VAL A 414 -13.53 -6.10 -9.38
CA VAL A 414 -12.50 -5.06 -9.34
C VAL A 414 -11.28 -5.38 -10.24
N TRP A 415 -11.04 -6.66 -10.52
CA TRP A 415 -9.94 -7.14 -11.37
C TRP A 415 -10.21 -6.95 -12.86
N ASP A 416 -11.46 -6.79 -13.26
CA ASP A 416 -11.86 -6.58 -14.64
C ASP A 416 -11.72 -5.12 -15.08
N LEU A 417 -11.57 -4.18 -14.14
CA LEU A 417 -11.55 -2.73 -14.42
C LEU A 417 -10.52 -2.32 -15.46
N ASP A 418 -9.33 -2.93 -15.42
CA ASP A 418 -8.22 -2.59 -16.31
C ASP A 418 -8.11 -3.55 -17.51
N ARG A 419 -9.08 -4.47 -17.67
CA ARG A 419 -9.18 -5.35 -18.85
C ARG A 419 -9.95 -4.65 -19.96
N GLU A 420 -9.57 -4.93 -21.19
CA GLU A 420 -10.20 -4.39 -22.39
C GLU A 420 -11.37 -5.26 -22.85
N PHE A 421 -12.46 -4.60 -23.24
CA PHE A 421 -13.66 -5.26 -23.75
C PHE A 421 -14.13 -4.58 -25.03
N ALA A 422 -14.71 -5.38 -25.94
CA ALA A 422 -15.40 -4.85 -27.09
C ALA A 422 -16.65 -4.09 -26.63
N THR A 423 -16.78 -2.83 -27.06
CA THR A 423 -17.83 -1.92 -26.58
C THR A 423 -19.11 -1.99 -27.42
N GLY A 424 -19.06 -2.61 -28.61
CA GLY A 424 -20.18 -2.58 -29.56
C GLY A 424 -20.48 -1.18 -30.10
N GLY A 425 -19.51 -0.25 -30.08
CA GLY A 425 -19.66 1.14 -30.52
C GLY A 425 -20.07 2.11 -29.40
N PHE A 426 -20.22 1.64 -28.15
CA PHE A 426 -20.42 2.51 -27.00
C PHE A 426 -19.25 3.49 -26.84
N GLY A 427 -19.56 4.77 -26.60
CA GLY A 427 -18.56 5.84 -26.51
C GLY A 427 -17.81 6.16 -27.81
N GLY A 428 -18.19 5.57 -28.94
CA GLY A 428 -17.56 5.82 -30.25
C GLY A 428 -16.20 5.15 -30.46
N VAL A 429 -15.78 4.27 -29.55
CA VAL A 429 -14.54 3.49 -29.65
C VAL A 429 -14.87 2.00 -29.72
N PRO A 430 -14.15 1.17 -30.50
CA PRO A 430 -14.48 -0.26 -30.64
C PRO A 430 -14.11 -1.10 -29.40
N ILE A 431 -13.05 -0.69 -28.70
CA ILE A 431 -12.48 -1.36 -27.53
C ILE A 431 -12.23 -0.29 -26.47
N ALA A 432 -12.55 -0.60 -25.22
CA ALA A 432 -12.26 0.25 -24.06
C ALA A 432 -12.05 -0.61 -22.81
N THR A 433 -11.38 -0.05 -21.81
CA THR A 433 -11.29 -0.70 -20.50
C THR A 433 -12.65 -0.68 -19.79
N LEU A 434 -12.94 -1.68 -18.95
CA LEU A 434 -14.18 -1.65 -18.15
C LEU A 434 -14.27 -0.39 -17.28
N ARG A 435 -13.12 0.10 -16.77
CA ARG A 435 -13.01 1.37 -16.06
C ARG A 435 -13.56 2.54 -16.86
N ASP A 436 -13.12 2.70 -18.11
CA ASP A 436 -13.55 3.81 -18.97
C ASP A 436 -15.03 3.67 -19.34
N ILE A 437 -15.48 2.43 -19.59
CA ILE A 437 -16.90 2.13 -19.84
C ILE A 437 -17.75 2.58 -18.65
N LEU A 438 -17.41 2.15 -17.42
CA LEU A 438 -18.13 2.53 -16.21
C LEU A 438 -18.11 4.02 -15.93
N ALA A 439 -16.96 4.68 -16.13
CA ALA A 439 -16.84 6.11 -15.97
C ALA A 439 -17.79 6.85 -16.91
N LEU A 440 -17.86 6.44 -18.19
CA LEU A 440 -18.76 7.02 -19.16
C LEU A 440 -20.24 6.71 -18.87
N LEU A 441 -20.57 5.48 -18.45
CA LEU A 441 -21.93 5.10 -18.07
C LEU A 441 -22.44 5.92 -16.89
N ARG A 442 -21.63 6.04 -15.83
CA ARG A 442 -21.98 6.86 -14.66
C ARG A 442 -22.14 8.32 -15.05
N ASP A 443 -21.23 8.86 -15.87
CA ASP A 443 -21.31 10.23 -16.37
C ASP A 443 -22.56 10.52 -17.18
N SER A 444 -22.98 9.56 -18.01
CA SER A 444 -24.10 9.72 -18.94
C SER A 444 -25.46 9.53 -18.26
N TYR A 445 -25.56 8.62 -17.29
CA TYR A 445 -26.85 8.11 -16.82
C TYR A 445 -27.12 8.25 -15.31
N CYS A 446 -26.09 8.45 -14.47
CA CYS A 446 -26.23 8.32 -13.01
C CYS A 446 -25.77 9.56 -12.22
N ARG A 447 -25.61 10.71 -12.87
CA ARG A 447 -25.22 11.97 -12.20
C ARG A 447 -26.46 12.77 -11.77
N THR A 448 -26.39 14.08 -11.87
CA THR A 448 -27.47 15.02 -11.54
C THR A 448 -28.59 15.06 -12.58
N ILE A 449 -28.55 14.18 -13.58
CA ILE A 449 -29.55 14.07 -14.63
C ILE A 449 -29.91 12.59 -14.76
N GLY A 450 -31.19 12.26 -14.52
CA GLY A 450 -31.75 10.96 -14.86
C GLY A 450 -32.29 10.99 -16.28
N VAL A 451 -31.89 10.03 -17.11
CA VAL A 451 -32.32 9.96 -18.51
C VAL A 451 -33.19 8.73 -18.75
N GLU A 452 -34.41 8.95 -19.26
CA GLU A 452 -35.34 7.91 -19.67
C GLU A 452 -35.66 8.04 -21.16
N TYR A 453 -35.13 7.16 -21.99
CA TYR A 453 -35.34 7.22 -23.44
C TYR A 453 -35.53 5.86 -24.13
N MET A 454 -35.22 4.75 -23.45
CA MET A 454 -35.27 3.42 -24.05
C MET A 454 -36.70 2.99 -24.44
N GLN A 455 -37.73 3.64 -23.88
CA GLN A 455 -39.14 3.48 -24.25
C GLN A 455 -39.49 4.02 -25.65
N ILE A 456 -38.64 4.86 -26.25
CA ILE A 456 -38.82 5.38 -27.61
C ILE A 456 -38.76 4.22 -28.62
N GLN A 457 -39.78 4.11 -29.48
CA GLN A 457 -39.87 3.02 -30.46
C GLN A 457 -38.92 3.21 -31.65
N ASP A 458 -38.68 4.46 -32.06
CA ASP A 458 -37.82 4.81 -33.19
C ASP A 458 -36.32 4.57 -32.85
N PRO A 459 -35.64 3.63 -33.52
CA PRO A 459 -34.22 3.37 -33.29
C PRO A 459 -33.30 4.53 -33.66
N GLU A 460 -33.68 5.37 -34.62
CA GLU A 460 -32.87 6.52 -35.04
C GLU A 460 -32.83 7.58 -33.93
N GLN A 461 -33.98 7.86 -33.31
CA GLN A 461 -34.07 8.76 -32.16
C GLN A 461 -33.28 8.24 -30.95
N ARG A 462 -33.37 6.94 -30.65
CA ARG A 462 -32.55 6.33 -29.58
C ARG A 462 -31.06 6.48 -29.85
N ARG A 463 -30.61 6.19 -31.07
CA ARG A 463 -29.20 6.36 -31.48
C ARG A 463 -28.76 7.82 -31.42
N TRP A 464 -29.64 8.76 -31.79
CA TRP A 464 -29.37 10.19 -31.71
C TRP A 464 -29.13 10.67 -30.27
N LEU A 465 -29.91 10.16 -29.30
CA LEU A 465 -29.73 10.44 -27.88
C LEU A 465 -28.45 9.81 -27.34
N GLN A 466 -28.24 8.51 -27.61
CA GLN A 466 -27.01 7.80 -27.22
C GLN A 466 -25.76 8.53 -27.70
N ALA A 467 -25.75 8.93 -28.98
CA ALA A 467 -24.62 9.64 -29.57
C ALA A 467 -24.32 11.00 -28.93
N ARG A 468 -25.26 11.62 -28.20
CA ARG A 468 -25.08 12.90 -27.49
C ARG A 468 -24.75 12.71 -26.01
N LEU A 469 -25.38 11.72 -25.38
CA LEU A 469 -25.24 11.44 -23.94
C LEU A 469 -23.93 10.70 -23.65
N GLU A 470 -23.58 9.71 -24.47
CA GLU A 470 -22.43 8.81 -24.27
C GLU A 470 -21.13 9.44 -24.79
N ARG A 471 -20.86 10.67 -24.35
CA ARG A 471 -19.61 11.39 -24.61
C ARG A 471 -18.96 11.80 -23.29
N PRO A 472 -17.61 11.90 -23.25
CA PRO A 472 -16.92 12.43 -22.08
C PRO A 472 -17.48 13.81 -21.68
N HIS A 473 -17.72 14.00 -20.40
CA HIS A 473 -18.21 15.27 -19.87
C HIS A 473 -17.18 16.39 -20.14
N ALA A 474 -17.62 17.46 -20.80
CA ALA A 474 -16.86 18.68 -20.96
C ALA A 474 -17.34 19.72 -19.93
N LYS A 475 -16.43 20.18 -19.08
CA LYS A 475 -16.72 21.25 -18.12
C LYS A 475 -16.94 22.56 -18.90
N PRO A 476 -18.02 23.33 -18.62
CA PRO A 476 -18.19 24.66 -19.20
C PRO A 476 -16.97 25.53 -18.93
N ASP A 477 -16.64 26.46 -19.83
CA ASP A 477 -15.52 27.36 -19.60
C ASP A 477 -15.79 28.35 -18.44
N HIS A 478 -14.76 29.08 -18.00
CA HIS A 478 -14.91 30.02 -16.89
C HIS A 478 -15.91 31.15 -17.18
N ALA A 479 -15.99 31.62 -18.42
CA ALA A 479 -16.91 32.68 -18.80
C ALA A 479 -18.36 32.20 -18.76
N GLU A 480 -18.62 30.98 -19.23
CA GLU A 480 -19.92 30.34 -19.16
C GLU A 480 -20.33 30.03 -17.72
N GLN A 481 -19.39 29.56 -16.88
CA GLN A 481 -19.65 29.37 -15.45
C GLN A 481 -20.07 30.67 -14.77
N LEU A 482 -19.37 31.78 -15.04
CA LEU A 482 -19.73 33.10 -14.52
C LEU A 482 -21.09 33.58 -15.06
N ARG A 483 -21.40 33.30 -16.33
CA ARG A 483 -22.70 33.61 -16.93
C ARG A 483 -23.84 32.84 -16.26
N ILE A 484 -23.64 31.56 -15.96
CA ILE A 484 -24.61 30.74 -15.23
C ILE A 484 -24.79 31.28 -13.80
N LEU A 485 -23.68 31.57 -13.11
CA LEU A 485 -23.72 32.12 -11.76
C LEU A 485 -24.45 33.47 -11.70
N GLY A 486 -24.27 34.35 -12.70
CA GLY A 486 -24.99 35.62 -12.76
C GLY A 486 -26.50 35.52 -13.05
N ARG A 487 -27.01 34.32 -13.35
CA ARG A 487 -28.44 34.04 -13.55
C ARG A 487 -29.11 33.36 -12.34
N LEU A 488 -28.31 32.76 -11.45
CA LEU A 488 -28.73 32.22 -10.15
C LEU A 488 -28.81 33.35 -9.13
#